data_AF-A0A2Z5WVK1-F1
#
_entry.id   AF-A0A2Z5WVK1-F1
#
_cell.length_a   1.000
_cell.length_b   1.000
_cell.length_c   1.000
_cell.angle_alpha   90.00
_cell.angle_beta   90.00
_cell.angle_gamma   90.00
#
_symmetry.space_group_name_H-M   'P 1'
#
loop_
_entity.id
_entity.type
_entity.pdbx_description
1 polymer ?
#
loop_
_entity_poly.entity_id
_entity_poly.type
_entity_poly.pdbx_seq_one_letter_code
_entity_poly.pdbx_strand_id
1 'polypeptide(L)' 'MRKKTEIGHWESDTVIGCNHMGVVVTHVGKASKYLLAGLAKDKTIAEINRVTINIIHGNVD' A
#
# COMPACT_ATOMS: atom_id res chain seq x y z
N MET A 1 13.13 -22.01 -3.71
CA MET A 1 12.20 -20.89 -3.50
C MET A 1 10.87 -21.40 -2.97
N ARG A 2 10.29 -20.79 -1.94
CA ARG A 2 8.98 -21.17 -1.39
C ARG A 2 7.88 -20.66 -2.33
N LYS A 3 6.96 -21.53 -2.77
CA LYS A 3 5.81 -21.12 -3.57
C LYS A 3 4.90 -20.23 -2.71
N LYS A 4 4.70 -18.97 -3.12
CA LYS A 4 3.77 -18.01 -2.48
C LYS A 4 2.35 -18.29 -3.00
N THR A 5 1.72 -19.39 -2.56
CA THR A 5 0.42 -19.87 -3.10
C THR A 5 -0.79 -19.52 -2.24
N GLU A 6 -0.57 -19.10 -1.00
CA GLU A 6 -1.65 -18.77 -0.06
C GLU A 6 -2.13 -17.32 -0.23
N ILE A 7 -3.45 -17.15 -0.35
CA ILE A 7 -4.14 -15.85 -0.40
C ILE A 7 -4.19 -15.25 1.01
N GLY A 8 -4.13 -13.92 1.12
CA GLY A 8 -4.17 -13.20 2.40
C GLY A 8 -2.80 -12.74 2.91
N HIS A 9 -1.70 -13.20 2.30
CA HIS A 9 -0.37 -12.65 2.56
C HIS A 9 -0.08 -11.44 1.67
N TRP A 10 0.30 -10.34 2.29
CA TRP A 10 0.61 -9.08 1.62
C TRP A 10 2.06 -8.64 1.89
N GLU A 11 2.66 -7.95 0.94
CA GLU A 11 3.90 -7.18 1.12
C GLU A 11 3.57 -5.71 0.96
N SER A 12 4.01 -4.88 1.90
CA SER A 12 3.69 -3.47 1.97
C SER A 12 4.96 -2.64 1.89
N ASP A 13 4.92 -1.52 1.16
CA ASP A 13 6.02 -0.56 1.10
C ASP A 13 5.50 0.87 0.90
N THR A 14 6.35 1.85 1.18
CA THR A 14 6.08 3.28 0.97
C THR A 14 7.19 3.92 0.15
N VAL A 15 6.83 4.56 -0.96
CA VAL A 15 7.76 5.39 -1.74
C VAL A 15 7.56 6.84 -1.35
N ILE A 16 8.60 7.48 -0.82
CA ILE A 16 8.57 8.88 -0.38
C ILE A 16 9.06 9.77 -1.52
N GLY A 17 8.27 10.79 -1.88
CA GLY A 17 8.66 11.75 -2.90
C GLY A 17 9.84 12.64 -2.49
N CYS A 18 10.44 13.32 -3.48
CA CYS A 18 11.53 14.27 -3.24
C CYS A 18 11.10 15.35 -2.24
N ASN A 19 12.03 15.80 -1.39
CA ASN A 19 11.77 16.76 -0.31
C ASN A 19 10.66 16.31 0.67
N HIS A 20 10.43 15.00 0.80
CA HIS A 20 9.38 14.41 1.64
C HIS A 20 7.95 14.84 1.24
N MET A 21 7.74 15.26 0.00
CA MET A 21 6.43 15.65 -0.51
C MET A 21 5.71 14.45 -1.14
N GLY A 22 4.57 14.09 -0.58
CA GLY A 22 3.77 12.95 -1.05
C GLY A 22 4.40 11.59 -0.74
N VAL A 23 3.54 10.59 -0.54
CA VAL A 23 3.94 9.21 -0.30
C VAL A 23 3.03 8.28 -1.10
N VAL A 24 3.62 7.38 -1.88
CA VAL A 24 2.87 6.28 -2.49
C VAL A 24 2.89 5.11 -1.52
N VAL A 25 1.72 4.73 -1.01
CA VAL A 25 1.53 3.53 -0.18
C VAL A 25 1.18 2.38 -1.11
N THR A 26 1.86 1.24 -0.96
CA THR A 26 1.65 0.06 -1.80
C THR A 26 1.42 -1.19 -0.97
N HIS A 27 0.50 -2.04 -1.43
CA HIS A 27 0.29 -3.40 -0.92
C HIS A 27 0.17 -4.38 -2.09
N VAL A 28 1.01 -5.40 -2.13
CA VAL A 28 0.98 -6.45 -3.15
C VAL A 28 0.58 -7.78 -2.55
N GLY A 29 -0.46 -8.40 -3.11
CA GLY A 29 -0.86 -9.76 -2.75
C GLY A 29 0.20 -10.77 -3.21
N LYS A 30 0.82 -11.50 -2.26
CA LYS A 30 1.93 -12.42 -2.56
C LYS A 30 1.55 -13.52 -3.55
N ALA A 31 0.34 -14.05 -3.45
CA ALA A 31 -0.18 -15.10 -4.34
C ALA A 31 -0.90 -14.55 -5.57
N SER A 32 -1.79 -13.57 -5.39
CA SER A 32 -2.60 -12.99 -6.49
C SER A 32 -1.83 -12.05 -7.42
N LYS A 33 -0.73 -11.45 -6.94
CA LYS A 33 0.05 -10.41 -7.62
C LYS A 33 -0.70 -9.11 -7.88
N TYR A 34 -1.89 -8.93 -7.31
CA TYR A 34 -2.59 -7.66 -7.37
C TYR A 34 -1.90 -6.61 -6.52
N LEU A 35 -1.77 -5.41 -7.09
CA LEU A 35 -1.25 -4.21 -6.45
C LEU A 35 -2.43 -3.32 -6.03
N LEU A 36 -2.45 -2.93 -4.77
CA LEU A 36 -3.20 -1.80 -4.26
C LEU A 36 -2.22 -0.66 -4.03
N ALA A 37 -2.51 0.51 -4.59
CA ALA A 37 -1.67 1.69 -4.42
C ALA A 37 -2.55 2.91 -4.13
N GLY A 38 -2.09 3.76 -3.22
CA GLY A 38 -2.76 5.00 -2.85
C GLY A 38 -1.77 6.12 -2.60
N LEU A 39 -2.20 7.36 -2.83
CA LEU A 39 -1.39 8.55 -2.58
C LEU A 39 -1.75 9.15 -1.21
N ALA A 40 -0.74 9.23 -0.34
CA ALA A 40 -0.79 9.92 0.94
C ALA A 40 -0.13 11.29 0.82
N LYS A 41 -0.63 12.28 1.56
CA LYS A 41 -0.09 13.64 1.55
C LYS A 41 1.33 13.73 2.16
N ASP A 42 1.61 12.88 3.14
CA ASP A 42 2.87 12.84 3.90
C ASP A 42 3.15 11.43 4.46
N LYS A 43 4.29 11.27 5.14
CA LYS A 43 4.75 9.98 5.72
C LYS A 43 4.24 9.71 7.13
N THR A 44 3.28 10.50 7.63
CA THR A 44 2.77 10.28 8.98
C THR A 44 1.99 8.98 9.04
N ILE A 45 2.07 8.28 10.19
CA ILE A 45 1.35 7.02 10.39
C ILE A 45 -0.16 7.21 10.22
N ALA A 46 -0.70 8.35 10.69
CA ALA A 46 -2.11 8.67 10.55
C ALA A 46 -2.56 8.73 9.08
N GLU A 47 -1.77 9.39 8.23
CA GLU A 47 -2.07 9.49 6.80
C GLU A 47 -1.90 8.15 6.07
N ILE A 48 -0.81 7.42 6.35
CA ILE A 48 -0.56 6.10 5.77
C ILE A 48 -1.70 5.13 6.14
N ASN A 49 -2.15 5.14 7.40
CA ASN A 49 -3.27 4.30 7.85
C ASN A 49 -4.58 4.66 7.15
N ARG A 50 -4.89 5.96 7.04
CA ARG A 50 -6.08 6.44 6.32
C ARG A 50 -6.10 5.92 4.88
N VAL A 51 -4.99 6.10 4.16
CA VAL A 51 -4.87 5.66 2.75
C VAL A 51 -4.94 4.14 2.64
N THR A 52 -4.25 3.41 3.53
CA THR A 52 -4.28 1.93 3.59
C THR A 52 -5.71 1.40 3.73
N ILE A 53 -6.48 1.96 4.68
CA ILE A 53 -7.87 1.56 4.91
C ILE A 53 -8.73 1.85 3.66
N ASN A 54 -8.55 3.03 3.06
CA ASN A 54 -9.31 3.42 1.88
C ASN A 54 -9.07 2.48 0.69
N ILE A 55 -7.81 2.18 0.36
CA ILE A 55 -7.48 1.32 -0.79
C ILE A 55 -7.85 -0.15 -0.56
N ILE A 56 -7.86 -0.63 0.69
CA ILE A 56 -8.33 -1.98 1.04
C ILE A 56 -9.85 -2.09 0.90
N HIS A 57 -10.58 -1.05 1.32
CA HIS A 57 -12.04 -1.02 1.20
C HIS A 57 -12.54 -0.61 -0.19
N GLY A 58 -11.66 -0.21 -1.10
CA GLY A 58 -12.04 0.29 -2.42
C GLY A 58 -12.68 1.68 -2.39
N ASN A 59 -12.54 2.41 -1.29
CA ASN A 59 -13.02 3.79 -1.14
C ASN A 59 -11.99 4.76 -1.72
N VAL A 60 -11.83 4.68 -3.04
CA VAL A 60 -10.97 5.57 -3.81
C VAL A 60 -11.83 6.71 -4.31
N ASP A 61 -11.64 7.90 -3.73
CA ASP A 61 -12.29 9.13 -4.17
C ASP A 61 -11.82 9.56 -5.58
#